data_AF-A0A3D4XC79-F1
#
_entry.id   AF-A0A3D4XC79-F1
#
_cell.length_a   1.000
_cell.length_b   1.000
_cell.length_c   1.000
_cell.angle_alpha   90.00
_cell.angle_beta   90.00
_cell.angle_gamma   90.00
#
_symmetry.space_group_name_H-M   'P 1'
#
loop_
_entity.id
_entity.type
_entity.pdbx_description
1 polymer ?
#
loop_
_entity_poly.entity_id
_entity_poly.type
_entity_poly.pdbx_seq_one_letter_code
_entity_poly.pdbx_strand_id
1 'polypeptide(L)'
;MKNTIKELRTFFILWGTQSLSQLGSAMTNFALTLWLYEKTGSALQTALLSVCSYAPYVMLSIFAGAFSDRWDKKRIMLVCDTFAACCTVTVLVLLKADLLRPVHMYLLNAVNGLMNTIQQPASDVAMTLITPRKHYQRTSGMRSFSNSLVTILHPVAATALFALAGMDAVIFVDLATFGLAFVTLLLFVKIPAVSEGEVKKEPFFTAVKGGLVYLRDNRLILVLILFLAGVNLVASAFDAVLPAYVLPRENGGEAVLGIVTSCAGVATLVGSLIMTVLPAPRNRIRVIYVTMLISLSVENFLLAFTREPFLWCVGQILGWLLVPVMSANLDVILRTTIPADMQGRVYSCRNTLQFFTIPIGFLFGGFAVDEVCEPLLAVASPDGILTAWFGSGKGSGAALMMGILGIMGTAVCLGFGRILRGYTYVES
;
A
#
# COMPACT_ATOMS: atom_id res chain seq x y z
N MET A 1 -5.35 25.19 -24.78
CA MET A 1 -6.19 24.35 -23.89
C MET A 1 -7.14 23.39 -24.64
N LYS A 2 -7.97 23.83 -25.61
CA LYS A 2 -8.92 22.93 -26.33
C LYS A 2 -8.26 21.71 -26.99
N ASN A 3 -7.10 21.87 -27.64
CA ASN A 3 -6.37 20.75 -28.24
C ASN A 3 -5.84 19.76 -27.20
N THR A 4 -5.36 20.24 -26.06
CA THR A 4 -4.87 19.39 -24.96
C THR A 4 -5.99 18.54 -24.35
N ILE A 5 -7.20 19.10 -24.18
CA ILE A 5 -8.36 18.37 -23.65
C ILE A 5 -8.82 17.31 -24.65
N LYS A 6 -8.81 17.61 -25.95
CA LYS A 6 -9.18 16.66 -27.00
C LYS A 6 -8.20 15.48 -27.08
N GLU A 7 -6.89 15.74 -26.98
CA GLU A 7 -5.83 14.72 -26.98
C GLU A 7 -5.86 13.82 -25.75
N LEU A 8 -6.20 14.38 -24.58
CA LEU A 8 -6.25 13.64 -23.31
C LEU A 8 -7.66 13.13 -22.97
N ARG A 9 -8.63 13.20 -23.89
CA ARG A 9 -10.02 12.82 -23.61
C ARG A 9 -10.13 11.39 -23.08
N THR A 10 -9.51 10.42 -23.77
CA THR A 10 -9.52 9.02 -23.36
C THR A 10 -8.82 8.81 -22.02
N PHE A 11 -7.72 9.54 -21.79
CA PHE A 11 -7.02 9.55 -20.51
C PHE A 11 -7.94 10.06 -19.39
N PHE A 12 -8.56 11.23 -19.52
CA PHE A 12 -9.42 11.78 -18.47
C PHE A 12 -10.62 10.90 -18.14
N ILE A 13 -11.23 10.29 -19.16
CA ILE A 13 -12.36 9.36 -18.98
C ILE A 13 -11.92 8.13 -18.18
N LEU A 14 -10.82 7.48 -18.58
CA LEU A 14 -10.32 6.30 -17.88
C LEU A 14 -9.81 6.65 -16.48
N TRP A 15 -8.94 7.66 -16.37
CA TRP A 15 -8.36 8.11 -15.11
C TRP A 15 -9.41 8.56 -14.10
N GLY A 16 -10.39 9.36 -14.51
CA GLY A 16 -11.41 9.88 -13.60
C GLY A 16 -12.29 8.77 -13.03
N THR A 17 -12.78 7.87 -13.89
CA THR A 17 -13.64 6.76 -13.46
C THR A 17 -12.88 5.72 -12.64
N GLN A 18 -11.64 5.37 -13.03
CA GLN A 18 -10.79 4.46 -12.26
C GLN A 18 -10.36 5.06 -10.92
N SER A 19 -10.03 6.36 -10.85
CA SER A 19 -9.70 7.01 -9.58
C SER A 19 -10.90 6.99 -8.61
N LEU A 20 -12.11 7.23 -9.13
CA LEU A 20 -13.33 7.19 -8.33
C LEU A 20 -13.66 5.78 -7.84
N SER A 21 -13.50 4.77 -8.70
CA SER A 21 -13.66 3.36 -8.29
C SER A 21 -12.61 2.94 -7.26
N GLN A 22 -11.36 3.38 -7.40
CA GLN A 22 -10.32 3.12 -6.40
C GLN A 22 -10.66 3.73 -5.04
N LEU A 23 -11.25 4.92 -5.01
CA LEU A 23 -11.77 5.51 -3.77
C LEU A 23 -12.85 4.63 -3.15
N GLY A 24 -13.85 4.20 -3.93
CA GLY A 24 -14.92 3.31 -3.48
C GLY A 24 -14.38 2.02 -2.86
N SER A 25 -13.46 1.35 -3.55
CA SER A 25 -12.90 0.08 -3.07
C SER A 25 -11.99 0.28 -1.85
N ALA A 26 -11.24 1.38 -1.79
CA ALA A 26 -10.47 1.74 -0.59
C ALA A 26 -11.39 2.01 0.62
N MET A 27 -12.54 2.65 0.40
CA MET A 27 -13.54 2.87 1.45
C MET A 27 -14.14 1.54 1.95
N THR A 28 -14.53 0.65 1.05
CA THR A 28 -15.05 -0.69 1.40
C THR A 28 -14.01 -1.49 2.19
N ASN A 29 -12.76 -1.52 1.73
CA ASN A 29 -11.69 -2.23 2.44
C ASN A 29 -11.48 -1.68 3.86
N PHE A 30 -11.50 -0.35 4.02
CA PHE A 30 -11.39 0.28 5.33
C PHE A 30 -12.58 -0.08 6.23
N ALA A 31 -13.81 0.04 5.73
CA ALA A 31 -15.02 -0.30 6.47
C ALA A 31 -15.07 -1.80 6.85
N LEU A 32 -14.65 -2.69 5.96
CA LEU A 32 -14.58 -4.14 6.21
C LEU A 32 -13.54 -4.49 7.28
N THR A 33 -12.40 -3.79 7.27
CA THR A 33 -11.38 -3.91 8.31
C THR A 33 -11.94 -3.51 9.67
N LEU A 34 -12.63 -2.37 9.72
CA LEU A 34 -13.30 -1.87 10.93
C LEU A 34 -14.37 -2.83 11.44
N TRP A 35 -15.29 -3.24 10.57
CA TRP A 35 -16.36 -4.20 10.90
C TRP A 35 -15.80 -5.53 11.43
N LEU A 36 -14.72 -6.05 10.85
CA LEU A 36 -14.12 -7.29 11.32
C LEU A 36 -13.48 -7.11 12.69
N TYR A 37 -12.79 -6.00 12.92
CA TYR A 37 -12.20 -5.70 14.21
C TYR A 37 -13.29 -5.51 15.29
N GLU A 38 -14.37 -4.79 15.02
CA GLU A 38 -15.48 -4.64 15.98
C GLU A 38 -16.12 -5.99 16.32
N LYS A 39 -16.31 -6.85 15.30
CA LYS A 39 -16.94 -8.17 15.48
C LYS A 39 -16.07 -9.15 16.27
N THR A 40 -14.74 -9.04 16.16
CA THR A 40 -13.81 -10.06 16.67
C THR A 40 -12.94 -9.58 17.82
N GLY A 41 -12.71 -8.27 17.91
CA GLY A 41 -11.76 -7.63 18.81
C GLY A 41 -10.30 -8.05 18.60
N SER A 42 -9.97 -8.71 17.49
CA SER A 42 -8.66 -9.34 17.24
C SER A 42 -7.88 -8.59 16.17
N ALA A 43 -6.64 -8.19 16.53
CA ALA A 43 -5.70 -7.61 15.59
C ALA A 43 -5.28 -8.63 14.52
N LEU A 44 -5.04 -9.88 14.92
CA LEU A 44 -4.63 -10.96 14.03
C LEU A 44 -5.70 -11.28 12.98
N GLN A 45 -6.97 -11.42 13.40
CA GLN A 45 -8.06 -11.72 12.46
C GLN A 45 -8.26 -10.59 11.45
N THR A 46 -8.05 -9.35 11.87
CA THR A 46 -8.12 -8.17 11.00
C THR A 46 -6.93 -8.13 10.04
N ALA A 47 -5.72 -8.36 10.54
CA ALA A 47 -4.49 -8.40 9.75
C ALA A 47 -4.51 -9.51 8.68
N LEU A 48 -5.18 -10.63 8.95
CA LEU A 48 -5.34 -11.73 7.99
C LEU A 48 -6.04 -11.30 6.68
N LEU A 49 -6.88 -10.26 6.69
CA LEU A 49 -7.44 -9.70 5.45
C LEU A 49 -6.33 -9.23 4.51
N SER A 50 -5.40 -8.42 5.04
CA SER A 50 -4.25 -7.92 4.30
C SER A 50 -3.29 -9.03 3.91
N VAL A 51 -3.05 -10.01 4.79
CA VAL A 51 -2.23 -11.20 4.49
C VAL A 51 -2.78 -11.94 3.28
N CYS A 52 -4.10 -12.21 3.28
CA CYS A 52 -4.75 -12.91 2.18
C CYS A 52 -4.70 -12.13 0.88
N SER A 53 -4.73 -10.79 0.91
CA SER A 53 -4.56 -9.96 -0.29
C SER A 53 -3.11 -9.93 -0.81
N TYR A 54 -2.14 -9.74 0.08
CA TYR A 54 -0.73 -9.59 -0.31
C TYR A 54 -0.03 -10.91 -0.64
N ALA A 55 -0.37 -12.02 0.02
CA ALA A 55 0.26 -13.32 -0.23
C ALA A 55 0.19 -13.78 -1.70
N PRO A 56 -0.99 -13.87 -2.35
CA PRO A 56 -1.07 -14.23 -3.76
C PRO A 56 -0.37 -13.18 -4.64
N TYR A 57 -0.45 -11.90 -4.25
CA TYR A 57 0.21 -10.83 -4.98
C TYR A 57 1.73 -11.00 -5.04
N VAL A 58 2.36 -11.27 -3.89
CA VAL A 58 3.81 -11.52 -3.82
C VAL A 58 4.18 -12.76 -4.62
N MET A 59 3.46 -13.88 -4.43
CA MET A 59 3.78 -15.15 -5.07
C MET A 59 3.75 -15.06 -6.60
N LEU A 60 2.86 -14.22 -7.15
CA LEU A 60 2.64 -14.11 -8.58
C LEU A 60 3.29 -12.88 -9.23
N SER A 61 3.71 -11.89 -8.45
CA SER A 61 4.36 -10.67 -8.94
C SER A 61 5.60 -10.96 -9.79
N ILE A 62 6.36 -12.00 -9.47
CA ILE A 62 7.56 -12.39 -10.22
C ILE A 62 7.24 -12.75 -11.69
N PHE A 63 6.02 -13.24 -11.93
CA PHE A 63 5.55 -13.65 -13.25
C PHE A 63 4.83 -12.52 -13.98
N ALA A 64 4.36 -11.49 -13.27
CA ALA A 64 3.49 -10.44 -13.79
C ALA A 64 4.10 -9.71 -15.00
N GLY A 65 5.39 -9.36 -14.96
CA GLY A 65 6.07 -8.68 -16.06
C GLY A 65 6.24 -9.52 -17.32
N ALA A 66 6.34 -10.85 -17.20
CA ALA A 66 6.40 -11.73 -18.37
C ALA A 66 5.01 -11.97 -18.97
N PHE A 67 3.96 -11.85 -18.16
CA PHE A 67 2.57 -11.95 -18.59
C PHE A 67 2.03 -10.67 -19.24
N SER A 68 2.40 -9.48 -18.72
CA SER A 68 1.89 -8.18 -19.19
C SER A 68 2.10 -7.93 -20.68
N ASP A 69 3.18 -8.48 -21.24
CA ASP A 69 3.56 -8.24 -22.63
C ASP A 69 2.63 -8.94 -23.62
N ARG A 70 2.03 -10.08 -23.24
CA ARG A 70 1.33 -10.98 -24.16
C ARG A 70 -0.18 -10.81 -24.21
N TRP A 71 -0.75 -10.09 -23.27
CA TRP A 71 -2.20 -10.06 -23.09
C TRP A 71 -2.87 -8.81 -23.66
N ASP A 72 -4.16 -8.92 -23.97
CA ASP A 72 -5.01 -7.76 -24.27
C ASP A 72 -5.32 -7.02 -22.96
N LYS A 73 -4.81 -5.79 -22.86
CA LYS A 73 -4.84 -4.97 -21.65
C LYS A 73 -6.28 -4.61 -21.27
N LYS A 74 -7.13 -4.34 -22.27
CA LYS A 74 -8.54 -4.01 -22.04
C LYS A 74 -9.29 -5.22 -21.51
N ARG A 75 -9.10 -6.39 -22.12
CA ARG A 75 -9.79 -7.62 -21.70
C ARG A 75 -9.41 -8.02 -20.29
N ILE A 76 -8.13 -7.92 -19.93
CA ILE A 76 -7.68 -8.20 -18.56
C ILE A 76 -8.35 -7.29 -17.56
N MET A 77 -8.30 -5.97 -17.79
CA MET A 77 -8.88 -5.02 -16.86
C MET A 77 -10.36 -5.34 -16.64
N LEU A 78 -11.12 -5.62 -17.71
CA LEU A 78 -12.54 -6.01 -17.60
C LEU A 78 -12.75 -7.34 -16.86
N VAL A 79 -11.90 -8.36 -17.08
CA VAL A 79 -12.02 -9.65 -16.38
C VAL A 79 -11.74 -9.47 -14.89
N CYS A 80 -10.62 -8.83 -14.54
CA CYS A 80 -10.26 -8.53 -13.16
C CYS A 80 -11.34 -7.68 -12.49
N ASP A 81 -11.86 -6.70 -13.22
CA ASP A 81 -12.95 -5.87 -12.73
C ASP A 81 -14.23 -6.70 -12.45
N THR A 82 -14.57 -7.63 -13.35
CA THR A 82 -15.73 -8.51 -13.15
C THR A 82 -15.56 -9.37 -11.89
N PHE A 83 -14.37 -9.92 -11.65
CA PHE A 83 -14.09 -10.68 -10.43
C PHE A 83 -14.18 -9.80 -9.17
N ALA A 84 -13.65 -8.58 -9.20
CA ALA A 84 -13.75 -7.64 -8.09
C ALA A 84 -15.22 -7.30 -7.76
N ALA A 85 -16.04 -7.00 -8.78
CA ALA A 85 -17.48 -6.78 -8.59
C ALA A 85 -18.18 -8.01 -8.01
N CYS A 86 -17.89 -9.20 -8.53
CA CYS A 86 -18.45 -10.44 -7.99
C CYS A 86 -18.07 -10.64 -6.52
N CYS A 87 -16.84 -10.33 -6.13
CA CYS A 87 -16.40 -10.37 -4.74
C CYS A 87 -17.22 -9.39 -3.88
N THR A 88 -17.33 -8.12 -4.29
CA THR A 88 -18.07 -7.10 -3.53
C THR A 88 -19.56 -7.42 -3.41
N VAL A 89 -20.19 -7.91 -4.49
CA VAL A 89 -21.59 -8.40 -4.45
C VAL A 89 -21.73 -9.59 -3.52
N THR A 90 -20.76 -10.52 -3.52
CA THR A 90 -20.77 -11.67 -2.59
C THR A 90 -20.71 -11.21 -1.14
N VAL A 91 -19.87 -10.21 -0.82
CA VAL A 91 -19.84 -9.59 0.51
C VAL A 91 -21.21 -9.02 0.87
N LEU A 92 -21.83 -8.24 -0.03
CA LEU A 92 -23.14 -7.62 0.22
C LEU A 92 -24.23 -8.66 0.50
N VAL A 93 -24.31 -9.71 -0.32
CA VAL A 93 -25.30 -10.79 -0.19
C VAL A 93 -25.11 -11.52 1.13
N LEU A 94 -23.87 -11.90 1.47
CA LEU A 94 -23.56 -12.57 2.73
C LEU A 94 -23.82 -11.69 3.94
N LEU A 95 -23.56 -10.38 3.83
CA LEU A 95 -23.86 -9.41 4.89
C LEU A 95 -25.36 -9.30 5.13
N LYS A 96 -26.15 -9.14 4.07
CA LYS A 96 -27.62 -9.04 4.15
C LYS A 96 -28.29 -10.32 4.65
N ALA A 97 -27.70 -11.47 4.36
CA ALA A 97 -28.17 -12.76 4.86
C ALA A 97 -27.73 -13.05 6.30
N ASP A 98 -26.95 -12.17 6.93
CA ASP A 98 -26.29 -12.39 8.24
C ASP A 98 -25.40 -13.66 8.26
N LEU A 99 -24.88 -14.04 7.09
CA LEU A 99 -23.99 -15.19 6.89
C LEU A 99 -22.53 -14.78 6.74
N LEU A 100 -22.21 -13.48 6.80
CA LEU A 100 -20.86 -12.99 6.63
C LEU A 100 -19.97 -13.41 7.81
N ARG A 101 -18.91 -14.15 7.48
CA ARG A 101 -17.93 -14.73 8.40
C ARG A 101 -16.52 -14.32 7.94
N PRO A 102 -15.54 -14.25 8.86
CA PRO A 102 -14.16 -13.86 8.51
C PRO A 102 -13.56 -14.70 7.36
N VAL A 103 -13.85 -16.01 7.34
CA VAL A 103 -13.38 -16.93 6.29
C VAL A 103 -13.78 -16.48 4.88
N HIS A 104 -15.00 -15.97 4.70
CA HIS A 104 -15.45 -15.47 3.40
C HIS A 104 -14.60 -14.26 2.98
N MET A 105 -14.31 -13.35 3.91
CA MET A 105 -13.51 -12.16 3.62
C MET A 105 -12.06 -12.53 3.27
N TYR A 106 -11.47 -13.53 3.94
CA TYR A 106 -10.13 -14.03 3.62
C TYR A 106 -10.05 -14.59 2.20
N LEU A 107 -11.01 -15.43 1.81
CA LEU A 107 -11.07 -15.98 0.45
C LEU A 107 -11.25 -14.89 -0.61
N LEU A 108 -12.16 -13.94 -0.37
CA LEU A 108 -12.43 -12.84 -1.29
C LEU A 108 -11.25 -11.87 -1.41
N ASN A 109 -10.52 -11.62 -0.32
CA ASN A 109 -9.28 -10.83 -0.36
C ASN A 109 -8.17 -11.57 -1.12
N ALA A 110 -8.07 -12.89 -0.99
CA ALA A 110 -7.12 -13.68 -1.78
C ALA A 110 -7.40 -13.62 -3.28
N VAL A 111 -8.66 -13.71 -3.69
CA VAL A 111 -9.05 -13.51 -5.09
C VAL A 111 -8.73 -12.09 -5.56
N ASN A 112 -9.02 -11.07 -4.75
CA ASN A 112 -8.70 -9.68 -5.08
C ASN A 112 -7.19 -9.46 -5.23
N GLY A 113 -6.37 -10.02 -4.35
CA GLY A 113 -4.91 -9.96 -4.44
C GLY A 113 -4.37 -10.55 -5.74
N LEU A 114 -4.89 -11.73 -6.11
CA LEU A 114 -4.58 -12.40 -7.39
C LEU A 114 -4.96 -11.54 -8.61
N MET A 115 -6.16 -10.95 -8.61
CA MET A 115 -6.61 -10.09 -9.70
C MET A 115 -5.74 -8.82 -9.80
N ASN A 116 -5.39 -8.21 -8.66
CA ASN A 116 -4.54 -7.01 -8.62
C ASN A 116 -3.15 -7.25 -9.21
N THR A 117 -2.56 -8.44 -9.01
CA THR A 117 -1.25 -8.79 -9.60
C THR A 117 -1.23 -8.69 -11.11
N ILE A 118 -2.37 -8.99 -11.74
CA ILE A 118 -2.52 -9.03 -13.19
C ILE A 118 -3.03 -7.67 -13.71
N GLN A 119 -3.96 -7.04 -12.99
CA GLN A 119 -4.62 -5.81 -13.40
C GLN A 119 -3.72 -4.58 -13.33
N GLN A 120 -2.91 -4.43 -12.27
CA GLN A 120 -2.02 -3.27 -12.10
C GLN A 120 -1.08 -3.04 -13.30
N PRO A 121 -0.26 -4.03 -13.72
CA PRO A 121 0.64 -3.83 -14.85
C PRO A 121 -0.12 -3.60 -16.17
N ALA A 122 -1.29 -4.25 -16.35
CA ALA A 122 -2.13 -4.00 -17.52
C ALA A 122 -2.65 -2.55 -17.57
N SER A 123 -3.06 -2.01 -16.43
CA SER A 123 -3.54 -0.64 -16.27
C SER A 123 -2.44 0.40 -16.54
N ASP A 124 -1.22 0.17 -16.05
CA ASP A 124 -0.08 1.06 -16.30
C ASP A 124 0.30 1.15 -17.78
N VAL A 125 0.31 -0.01 -18.46
CA VAL A 125 0.55 -0.06 -19.91
C VAL A 125 -0.60 0.62 -20.66
N ALA A 126 -1.85 0.35 -20.29
CA ALA A 126 -3.01 1.00 -20.89
C ALA A 126 -2.94 2.53 -20.78
N MET A 127 -2.63 3.06 -19.59
CA MET A 127 -2.46 4.50 -19.34
C MET A 127 -1.35 5.11 -20.20
N THR A 128 -0.25 4.37 -20.40
CA THR A 128 0.85 4.80 -21.26
C THR A 128 0.42 4.85 -22.73
N LEU A 129 -0.29 3.84 -23.21
CA LEU A 129 -0.72 3.74 -24.62
C LEU A 129 -1.76 4.79 -25.03
N ILE A 130 -2.64 5.21 -24.11
CA ILE A 130 -3.66 6.22 -24.39
C ILE A 130 -3.16 7.66 -24.21
N THR A 131 -1.93 7.83 -23.69
CA THR A 131 -1.36 9.15 -23.38
C THR A 131 -0.29 9.53 -24.40
N PRO A 132 -0.37 10.70 -25.06
CA PRO A 132 0.73 11.21 -25.88
C PRO A 132 1.97 11.54 -25.04
N ARG A 133 3.17 11.18 -25.53
CA ARG A 133 4.46 11.38 -24.83
C ARG A 133 4.65 12.79 -24.24
N LYS A 134 4.24 13.83 -24.97
CA LYS A 134 4.33 15.24 -24.53
C LYS A 134 3.56 15.56 -23.24
N HIS A 135 2.62 14.71 -22.84
CA HIS A 135 1.78 14.90 -21.65
C HIS A 135 2.15 13.98 -20.47
N TYR A 136 3.17 13.13 -20.60
CA TYR A 136 3.51 12.13 -19.57
C TYR A 136 3.73 12.72 -18.17
N GLN A 137 4.44 13.85 -18.07
CA GLN A 137 4.66 14.51 -16.79
C GLN A 137 3.32 14.98 -16.18
N ARG A 138 2.45 15.56 -17.00
CA ARG A 138 1.14 16.05 -16.57
C ARG A 138 0.24 14.90 -16.10
N THR A 139 0.16 13.82 -16.88
CA THR A 139 -0.67 12.66 -16.53
C THR A 139 -0.12 11.91 -15.33
N SER A 140 1.21 11.80 -15.20
CA SER A 140 1.86 11.25 -14.01
C SER A 140 1.50 12.06 -12.76
N GLY A 141 1.63 13.39 -12.80
CA GLY A 141 1.25 14.26 -11.68
C GLY A 141 -0.23 14.13 -11.30
N MET A 142 -1.13 14.00 -12.28
CA MET A 142 -2.56 13.78 -12.03
C MET A 142 -2.85 12.43 -11.37
N ARG A 143 -2.14 11.35 -11.76
CA ARG A 143 -2.27 10.05 -11.11
C ARG A 143 -1.79 10.09 -9.67
N SER A 144 -0.63 10.69 -9.41
CA SER A 144 -0.11 10.87 -8.04
C SER A 144 -1.06 11.70 -7.17
N PHE A 145 -1.65 12.75 -7.73
CA PHE A 145 -2.66 13.56 -7.06
C PHE A 145 -3.91 12.75 -6.70
N SER A 146 -4.47 11.98 -7.65
CA SER A 146 -5.59 11.08 -7.37
C SER A 146 -5.27 10.07 -6.26
N ASN A 147 -4.11 9.42 -6.33
CA ASN A 147 -3.71 8.44 -5.32
C ASN A 147 -3.63 9.09 -3.93
N SER A 148 -3.04 10.29 -3.85
CA SER A 148 -2.96 11.03 -2.59
C SER A 148 -4.35 11.40 -2.06
N LEU A 149 -5.26 11.85 -2.94
CA LEU A 149 -6.65 12.12 -2.56
C LEU A 149 -7.36 10.86 -2.08
N VAL A 150 -7.18 9.71 -2.74
CA VAL A 150 -7.75 8.44 -2.29
C VAL A 150 -7.26 8.12 -0.89
N THR A 151 -5.94 8.15 -0.64
CA THR A 151 -5.34 7.89 0.69
C THR A 151 -5.86 8.83 1.77
N ILE A 152 -6.06 10.12 1.46
CA ILE A 152 -6.58 11.09 2.43
C ILE A 152 -8.06 10.86 2.71
N LEU A 153 -8.85 10.65 1.66
CA LEU A 153 -10.31 10.67 1.72
C LEU A 153 -10.91 9.32 2.10
N HIS A 154 -10.26 8.19 1.80
CA HIS A 154 -10.88 6.89 2.05
C HIS A 154 -11.20 6.65 3.53
N PRO A 155 -10.36 6.99 4.54
CA PRO A 155 -10.72 6.75 5.93
C PRO A 155 -11.84 7.67 6.39
N VAL A 156 -11.79 8.97 6.04
CA VAL A 156 -12.82 9.95 6.40
C VAL A 156 -14.17 9.59 5.77
N ALA A 157 -14.16 9.30 4.47
CA ALA A 157 -15.37 8.98 3.72
C ALA A 157 -15.94 7.63 4.16
N ALA A 158 -15.09 6.62 4.40
CA ALA A 158 -15.54 5.32 4.88
C ALA A 158 -16.14 5.42 6.29
N THR A 159 -15.44 6.06 7.24
CA THR A 159 -15.94 6.21 8.62
C THR A 159 -17.21 7.05 8.67
N ALA A 160 -17.28 8.17 7.94
CA ALA A 160 -18.48 9.00 7.90
C ALA A 160 -19.68 8.24 7.29
N LEU A 161 -19.48 7.55 6.17
CA LEU A 161 -20.57 6.82 5.51
C LEU A 161 -21.02 5.59 6.32
N PHE A 162 -20.06 4.86 6.91
CA PHE A 162 -20.32 3.74 7.79
C PHE A 162 -21.09 4.17 9.05
N ALA A 163 -20.70 5.27 9.69
CA ALA A 163 -21.38 5.78 10.89
C ALA A 163 -22.80 6.30 10.60
N LEU A 164 -23.02 6.93 9.44
CA LEU A 164 -24.31 7.54 9.10
C LEU A 164 -25.33 6.55 8.51
N ALA A 165 -24.86 5.62 7.69
CA ALA A 165 -25.73 4.78 6.85
C ALA A 165 -25.34 3.29 6.86
N GLY A 166 -24.37 2.90 7.68
CA GLY A 166 -23.91 1.53 7.84
C GLY A 166 -23.05 1.01 6.69
N MET A 167 -22.61 -0.24 6.84
CA MET A 167 -21.81 -0.97 5.85
C MET A 167 -22.47 -1.04 4.46
N ASP A 168 -23.80 -1.17 4.42
CA ASP A 168 -24.54 -1.29 3.16
C ASP A 168 -24.28 -0.11 2.24
N ALA A 169 -24.33 1.12 2.78
CA ALA A 169 -24.12 2.33 2.01
C ALA A 169 -22.70 2.39 1.43
N VAL A 170 -21.69 1.98 2.21
CA VAL A 170 -20.29 1.91 1.74
C VAL A 170 -20.17 0.96 0.56
N ILE A 171 -20.73 -0.25 0.69
CA ILE A 171 -20.67 -1.26 -0.38
C ILE A 171 -21.46 -0.81 -1.62
N PHE A 172 -22.62 -0.16 -1.46
CA PHE A 172 -23.39 0.35 -2.61
C PHE A 172 -22.65 1.46 -3.36
N VAL A 173 -21.99 2.37 -2.64
CA VAL A 173 -21.17 3.42 -3.26
C VAL A 173 -20.01 2.81 -4.04
N ASP A 174 -19.33 1.82 -3.47
CA ASP A 174 -18.27 1.08 -4.16
C ASP A 174 -18.81 0.39 -5.43
N LEU A 175 -19.88 -0.41 -5.34
CA LEU A 175 -20.49 -1.05 -6.50
C LEU A 175 -20.92 -0.05 -7.59
N ALA A 176 -21.45 1.11 -7.21
CA ALA A 176 -21.87 2.14 -8.16
C ALA A 176 -20.68 2.79 -8.88
N THR A 177 -19.64 3.19 -8.13
CA THR A 177 -18.42 3.79 -8.68
C THR A 177 -17.64 2.80 -9.53
N PHE A 178 -17.61 1.55 -9.10
CA PHE A 178 -17.04 0.42 -9.80
C PHE A 178 -17.77 0.13 -11.12
N GLY A 179 -19.09 0.01 -11.08
CA GLY A 179 -19.92 -0.21 -12.27
C GLY A 179 -19.76 0.90 -13.29
N LEU A 180 -19.66 2.16 -12.84
CA LEU A 180 -19.36 3.29 -13.70
C LEU A 180 -18.00 3.14 -14.39
N ALA A 181 -16.95 2.75 -13.67
CA ALA A 181 -15.62 2.52 -14.24
C ALA A 181 -15.60 1.37 -15.25
N PHE A 182 -16.27 0.26 -14.92
CA PHE A 182 -16.38 -0.90 -15.81
C PHE A 182 -17.10 -0.55 -17.12
N VAL A 183 -18.30 0.04 -17.03
CA VAL A 183 -19.09 0.43 -18.22
C VAL A 183 -18.33 1.47 -19.06
N THR A 184 -17.64 2.39 -18.39
CA THR A 184 -16.82 3.40 -19.06
C THR A 184 -15.67 2.78 -19.84
N LEU A 185 -14.91 1.88 -19.21
CA LEU A 185 -13.83 1.14 -19.85
C LEU A 185 -14.34 0.29 -21.02
N LEU A 186 -15.47 -0.40 -20.83
CA LEU A 186 -16.08 -1.27 -21.83
C LEU A 186 -16.51 -0.49 -23.08
N LEU A 187 -17.28 0.59 -22.91
CA LEU A 187 -17.97 1.28 -24.00
C LEU A 187 -17.20 2.47 -24.58
N PHE A 188 -16.46 3.22 -23.74
CA PHE A 188 -15.93 4.54 -24.12
C PHE A 188 -14.41 4.60 -24.26
N VAL A 189 -13.69 3.58 -23.78
CA VAL A 189 -12.22 3.54 -23.83
C VAL A 189 -11.76 2.54 -24.89
N LYS A 190 -11.00 3.02 -25.87
CA LYS A 190 -10.27 2.17 -26.83
C LYS A 190 -8.79 2.20 -26.47
N ILE A 191 -8.27 1.04 -26.04
CA ILE A 191 -6.85 0.87 -25.78
C ILE A 191 -6.21 0.38 -27.08
N PRO A 192 -5.20 1.10 -27.63
CA PRO A 192 -4.47 0.63 -28.80
C PRO A 192 -3.85 -0.74 -28.54
N ALA A 193 -3.90 -1.64 -29.52
CA ALA A 193 -3.13 -2.87 -29.45
C ALA A 193 -1.64 -2.51 -29.42
N VAL A 194 -0.87 -3.16 -28.54
CA VAL A 194 0.59 -3.10 -28.63
C VAL A 194 0.96 -3.75 -29.95
N SER A 195 1.57 -3.00 -30.87
CA SER A 195 2.10 -3.58 -32.10
C SER A 195 3.04 -4.72 -31.71
N GLU A 196 2.76 -5.93 -32.20
CA GLU A 196 3.67 -7.07 -32.13
C GLU A 196 4.93 -6.75 -32.95
N GLY A 197 5.78 -5.86 -32.46
CA GLY A 197 7.09 -5.63 -33.04
C GLY A 197 7.93 -6.89 -32.91
N GLU A 198 8.87 -7.06 -33.84
CA GLU A 198 9.84 -8.17 -34.03
C GLU A 198 10.78 -8.43 -32.84
N VAL A 199 10.34 -8.21 -31.60
CA VAL A 199 11.10 -8.58 -30.41
C VAL A 199 11.06 -10.11 -30.34
N LYS A 200 12.22 -10.75 -30.55
CA LYS A 200 12.41 -12.19 -30.33
C LYS A 200 11.78 -12.54 -28.98
N LYS A 201 10.67 -13.30 -29.02
CA LYS A 201 9.96 -13.76 -27.83
C LYS A 201 10.91 -14.67 -27.06
N GLU A 202 11.67 -14.12 -26.13
CA GLU A 202 12.45 -14.92 -25.21
C GLU A 202 11.51 -15.86 -24.44
N PRO A 203 11.96 -17.09 -24.10
CA PRO A 203 11.16 -17.99 -23.29
C PRO A 203 10.80 -17.34 -21.96
N PHE A 204 9.56 -17.57 -21.50
CA PHE A 204 8.99 -16.97 -20.29
C PHE A 204 9.92 -17.09 -19.07
N PHE A 205 10.44 -18.30 -18.81
CA PHE A 205 11.36 -18.54 -17.70
C PHE A 205 12.72 -17.87 -17.87
N THR A 206 13.19 -17.69 -19.11
CA THR A 206 14.43 -16.95 -19.40
C THR A 206 14.28 -15.48 -19.04
N ALA A 207 13.14 -14.87 -19.34
CA ALA A 207 12.85 -13.49 -18.97
C ALA A 207 12.81 -13.29 -17.45
N VAL A 208 12.15 -14.20 -16.70
CA VAL A 208 12.11 -14.17 -15.23
C VAL A 208 13.51 -14.37 -14.64
N LYS A 209 14.26 -15.35 -15.14
CA LYS A 209 15.65 -15.61 -14.70
C LYS A 209 16.56 -14.41 -14.96
N GLY A 210 16.37 -13.70 -16.08
CA GLY A 210 17.13 -12.48 -16.40
C GLY A 210 16.97 -11.39 -15.34
N GLY A 211 15.75 -11.16 -14.85
CA GLY A 211 15.50 -10.20 -13.77
C GLY A 211 16.18 -10.57 -12.45
N LEU A 212 16.12 -11.86 -12.06
CA LEU A 212 16.78 -12.36 -10.86
C LEU A 212 18.31 -12.30 -10.94
N VAL A 213 18.88 -12.69 -12.10
CA VAL A 213 20.32 -12.62 -12.36
C VAL A 213 20.80 -11.17 -12.30
N TYR A 214 20.07 -10.25 -12.93
CA TYR A 214 20.40 -8.84 -12.88
C TYR A 214 20.44 -8.29 -11.45
N LEU A 215 19.44 -8.63 -10.62
CA LEU A 215 19.42 -8.21 -9.21
C LEU A 215 20.59 -8.80 -8.42
N ARG A 216 20.92 -10.07 -8.63
CA ARG A 216 22.07 -10.71 -7.99
C ARG A 216 23.38 -10.01 -8.37
N ASP A 217 23.53 -9.64 -9.63
CA ASP A 217 24.75 -9.05 -10.16
C ASP A 217 24.86 -7.56 -9.76
N ASN A 218 23.74 -6.83 -9.68
CA ASN A 218 23.66 -5.45 -9.19
C ASN A 218 23.41 -5.40 -7.69
N ARG A 219 24.47 -5.67 -6.91
CA ARG A 219 24.38 -5.74 -5.43
C ARG A 219 23.79 -4.50 -4.77
N LEU A 220 24.05 -3.29 -5.26
CA LEU A 220 23.47 -2.07 -4.71
C LEU A 220 21.93 -2.11 -4.73
N ILE A 221 21.35 -2.45 -5.89
CA ILE A 221 19.90 -2.53 -6.05
C ILE A 221 19.33 -3.63 -5.16
N LEU A 222 19.97 -4.80 -5.11
CA LEU A 222 19.54 -5.89 -4.23
C LEU A 222 19.53 -5.49 -2.76
N VAL A 223 20.59 -4.83 -2.27
CA VAL A 223 20.68 -4.37 -0.88
C VAL A 223 19.60 -3.32 -0.59
N LEU A 224 19.31 -2.41 -1.52
CA LEU A 224 18.20 -1.45 -1.38
C LEU A 224 16.83 -2.14 -1.32
N ILE A 225 16.62 -3.18 -2.14
CA ILE A 225 15.39 -3.98 -2.13
C ILE A 225 15.22 -4.71 -0.79
N LEU A 226 16.29 -5.35 -0.30
CA LEU A 226 16.27 -6.06 0.99
C LEU A 226 16.10 -5.10 2.16
N PHE A 227 16.70 -3.91 2.09
CA PHE A 227 16.47 -2.85 3.06
C PHE A 227 14.99 -2.48 3.12
N LEU A 228 14.36 -2.25 1.96
CA LEU A 228 12.93 -1.93 1.91
C LEU A 228 12.03 -3.11 2.27
N ALA A 229 12.46 -4.35 2.06
CA ALA A 229 11.77 -5.52 2.61
C ALA A 229 11.75 -5.47 4.14
N GLY A 230 12.87 -5.10 4.78
CA GLY A 230 12.93 -4.88 6.23
C GLY A 230 12.05 -3.72 6.70
N VAL A 231 12.03 -2.60 5.98
CA VAL A 231 11.13 -1.47 6.25
C VAL A 231 9.66 -1.89 6.15
N ASN A 232 9.31 -2.60 5.08
CA ASN A 232 7.94 -3.10 4.85
C ASN A 232 7.48 -4.08 5.93
N LEU A 233 8.38 -4.90 6.48
CA LEU A 233 8.07 -5.78 7.60
C LEU A 233 7.55 -4.97 8.80
N VAL A 234 8.27 -3.90 9.15
CA VAL A 234 7.94 -3.03 10.29
C VAL A 234 6.68 -2.22 10.00
N ALA A 235 6.56 -1.64 8.80
CA ALA A 235 5.40 -0.84 8.40
C ALA A 235 4.11 -1.67 8.35
N SER A 236 4.14 -2.87 7.78
CA SER A 236 2.96 -3.74 7.72
C SER A 236 2.57 -4.31 9.11
N ALA A 237 3.54 -4.55 9.98
CA ALA A 237 3.26 -4.88 11.37
C ALA A 237 2.62 -3.68 12.10
N PHE A 238 3.07 -2.45 11.83
CA PHE A 238 2.45 -1.24 12.36
C PHE A 238 0.99 -1.11 11.89
N ASP A 239 0.72 -1.31 10.59
CA ASP A 239 -0.63 -1.27 10.03
C ASP A 239 -1.58 -2.30 10.67
N ALA A 240 -1.05 -3.48 11.07
CA ALA A 240 -1.82 -4.48 11.82
C ALA A 240 -2.15 -4.04 13.25
N VAL A 241 -1.23 -3.31 13.89
CA VAL A 241 -1.30 -2.91 15.29
C VAL A 241 -2.16 -1.65 15.48
N LEU A 242 -2.18 -0.75 14.49
CA LEU A 242 -2.81 0.57 14.61
C LEU A 242 -4.31 0.53 14.97
N PRO A 243 -5.17 -0.29 14.33
CA PRO A 243 -6.58 -0.40 14.73
C PRO A 243 -6.74 -0.93 16.15
N ALA A 244 -5.93 -1.93 16.52
CA ALA A 244 -5.92 -2.52 17.86
C ALA A 244 -5.42 -1.55 18.95
N TYR A 245 -4.64 -0.56 18.55
CA TYR A 245 -4.17 0.51 19.42
C TYR A 245 -5.22 1.63 19.59
N VAL A 246 -5.83 2.10 18.50
CA VAL A 246 -6.73 3.27 18.52
C VAL A 246 -8.15 2.91 18.92
N LEU A 247 -8.73 1.84 18.37
CA LEU A 247 -10.16 1.55 18.54
C LEU A 247 -10.59 1.27 20.00
N PRO A 248 -9.86 0.47 20.80
CA PRO A 248 -10.35 0.07 22.13
C PRO A 248 -10.07 1.10 23.24
N ARG A 249 -9.34 2.19 22.96
CA ARG A 249 -8.99 3.21 23.96
C ARG A 249 -10.15 4.17 24.21
N GLU A 250 -10.24 4.71 25.43
CA GLU A 250 -11.30 5.65 25.84
C GLU A 250 -11.38 6.89 24.95
N ASN A 251 -10.24 7.49 24.63
CA ASN A 251 -10.14 8.64 23.71
C ASN A 251 -10.01 8.21 22.23
N GLY A 252 -10.30 6.95 21.94
CA GLY A 252 -10.13 6.31 20.65
C GLY A 252 -11.40 6.23 19.82
N GLY A 253 -11.56 5.10 19.13
CA GLY A 253 -12.73 4.80 18.31
C GLY A 253 -12.58 5.10 16.82
N GLU A 254 -13.65 4.82 16.07
CA GLU A 254 -13.62 4.76 14.60
C GLU A 254 -13.27 6.11 13.95
N ALA A 255 -13.89 7.18 14.45
CA ALA A 255 -13.66 8.54 13.96
C ALA A 255 -12.20 8.96 14.19
N VAL A 256 -11.63 8.62 15.35
CA VAL A 256 -10.24 8.92 15.67
C VAL A 256 -9.29 8.12 14.78
N LEU A 257 -9.55 6.83 14.56
CA LEU A 257 -8.76 6.02 13.63
C LEU A 257 -8.81 6.61 12.20
N GLY A 258 -9.98 7.04 11.75
CA GLY A 258 -10.13 7.74 10.46
C GLY A 258 -9.30 9.02 10.38
N ILE A 259 -9.35 9.87 11.40
CA ILE A 259 -8.55 11.12 11.45
C ILE A 259 -7.04 10.82 11.44
N VAL A 260 -6.59 9.91 12.31
CA VAL A 260 -5.19 9.51 12.44
C VAL A 260 -4.65 8.98 11.11
N THR A 261 -5.37 8.06 10.47
CA THR A 261 -4.96 7.51 9.17
C THR A 261 -4.98 8.55 8.04
N SER A 262 -5.93 9.49 8.04
CA SER A 262 -5.95 10.60 7.08
C SER A 262 -4.77 11.57 7.24
N CYS A 263 -4.25 11.74 8.46
CA CYS A 263 -3.04 12.54 8.70
C CYS A 263 -1.82 11.98 7.95
N ALA A 264 -1.69 10.65 7.81
CA ALA A 264 -0.65 10.04 6.98
C ALA A 264 -0.80 10.42 5.50
N GLY A 265 -2.03 10.40 4.98
CA GLY A 265 -2.34 10.87 3.62
C GLY A 265 -1.95 12.34 3.40
N VAL A 266 -2.28 13.22 4.34
CA VAL A 266 -1.91 14.64 4.24
C VAL A 266 -0.39 14.81 4.28
N ALA A 267 0.30 14.09 5.15
CA ALA A 267 1.75 14.14 5.26
C ALA A 267 2.46 13.64 4.00
N THR A 268 2.00 12.55 3.39
CA THR A 268 2.55 12.07 2.11
C THR A 268 2.32 13.06 0.97
N LEU A 269 1.17 13.73 0.93
CA LEU A 269 0.92 14.79 -0.05
C LEU A 269 1.89 15.96 0.12
N VAL A 270 2.04 16.47 1.35
CA VAL A 270 2.97 17.56 1.67
C VAL A 270 4.42 17.14 1.39
N GLY A 271 4.82 15.93 1.77
CA GLY A 271 6.15 15.37 1.50
C GLY A 271 6.46 15.28 0.01
N SER A 272 5.47 14.94 -0.81
CA SER A 272 5.59 14.90 -2.28
C SER A 272 5.77 16.29 -2.88
N LEU A 273 5.06 17.30 -2.35
CA LEU A 273 5.24 18.70 -2.74
C LEU A 273 6.63 19.22 -2.37
N ILE A 274 7.10 18.92 -1.15
CA ILE A 274 8.46 19.25 -0.69
C ILE A 274 9.50 18.66 -1.63
N MET A 275 9.34 17.39 -2.04
CA MET A 275 10.27 16.75 -2.97
C MET A 275 10.30 17.35 -4.37
N THR A 276 9.26 18.06 -4.77
CA THR A 276 9.23 18.74 -6.08
C THR A 276 10.10 20.00 -6.09
N VAL A 277 10.32 20.61 -4.93
CA VAL A 277 11.11 21.85 -4.79
C VAL A 277 12.52 21.63 -4.26
N LEU A 278 12.76 20.51 -3.58
CA LEU A 278 14.08 20.18 -3.04
C LEU A 278 15.09 19.86 -4.17
N PRO A 279 16.33 20.36 -4.08
CA PRO A 279 17.37 20.00 -5.02
C PRO A 279 17.78 18.54 -4.87
N ALA A 280 18.37 17.97 -5.92
CA ALA A 280 18.92 16.63 -5.88
C ALA A 280 19.96 16.50 -4.74
N PRO A 281 19.83 15.51 -3.84
CA PRO A 281 20.75 15.37 -2.74
C PRO A 281 22.09 14.82 -3.23
N ARG A 282 23.18 15.23 -2.57
CA ARG A 282 24.54 14.74 -2.89
C ARG A 282 24.69 13.22 -2.76
N ASN A 283 23.92 12.59 -1.87
CA ASN A 283 23.95 11.14 -1.67
C ASN A 283 22.53 10.61 -1.50
N ARG A 284 21.95 10.14 -2.60
CA ARG A 284 20.60 9.56 -2.66
C ARG A 284 20.45 8.35 -1.73
N ILE A 285 21.45 7.48 -1.65
CA ILE A 285 21.47 6.30 -0.77
C ILE A 285 21.36 6.72 0.69
N ARG A 286 22.11 7.75 1.11
CA ARG A 286 22.05 8.27 2.48
C ARG A 286 20.68 8.84 2.83
N VAL A 287 20.07 9.57 1.90
CA VAL A 287 18.72 10.10 2.10
C VAL A 287 17.71 8.98 2.30
N ILE A 288 17.79 7.89 1.52
CA ILE A 288 16.88 6.74 1.61
C ILE A 288 16.86 6.14 3.02
N TYR A 289 18.01 5.77 3.58
CA TYR A 289 18.00 5.09 4.90
C TYR A 289 17.79 6.06 6.08
N VAL A 290 18.21 7.32 5.97
CA VAL A 290 18.03 8.31 7.05
C VAL A 290 16.57 8.74 7.16
N THR A 291 15.89 8.96 6.03
CA THR A 291 14.47 9.31 6.03
C THR A 291 13.63 8.18 6.63
N MET A 292 13.88 6.93 6.25
CA MET A 292 13.19 5.77 6.85
C MET A 292 13.51 5.56 8.33
N LEU A 293 14.76 5.82 8.74
CA LEU A 293 15.12 5.80 10.16
C LEU A 293 14.27 6.80 10.95
N ILE A 294 14.20 8.05 10.49
CA ILE A 294 13.40 9.08 11.16
C ILE A 294 11.92 8.71 11.14
N SER A 295 11.38 8.32 9.98
CA SER A 295 9.98 7.94 9.80
C SER A 295 9.55 6.82 10.77
N LEU A 296 10.22 5.67 10.71
CA LEU A 296 9.85 4.50 11.51
C LEU A 296 10.08 4.75 13.01
N SER A 297 11.20 5.36 13.40
CA SER A 297 11.49 5.57 14.81
C SER A 297 10.53 6.59 15.44
N VAL A 298 10.33 7.74 14.80
CA VAL A 298 9.51 8.82 15.38
C VAL A 298 8.06 8.39 15.50
N GLU A 299 7.48 7.80 14.46
CA GLU A 299 6.09 7.33 14.48
C GLU A 299 5.87 6.29 15.57
N ASN A 300 6.64 5.20 15.53
CA ASN A 300 6.43 4.06 16.43
C ASN A 300 6.68 4.43 17.89
N PHE A 301 7.75 5.16 18.21
CA PHE A 301 8.00 5.57 19.60
C PHE A 301 7.01 6.62 20.08
N LEU A 302 6.61 7.58 19.24
CA LEU A 302 5.64 8.58 19.66
C LEU A 302 4.29 7.93 19.95
N LEU A 303 3.79 7.04 19.10
CA LEU A 303 2.53 6.34 19.39
C LEU A 303 2.68 5.37 20.57
N ALA A 304 3.81 4.70 20.75
CA ALA A 304 4.03 3.79 21.88
C ALA A 304 3.88 4.47 23.25
N PHE A 305 4.36 5.71 23.37
CA PHE A 305 4.42 6.43 24.66
C PHE A 305 3.34 7.50 24.85
N THR A 306 2.53 7.78 23.84
CA THR A 306 1.47 8.79 23.93
C THR A 306 0.11 8.14 24.08
N ARG A 307 -0.85 8.90 24.59
CA ARG A 307 -2.24 8.43 24.81
C ARG A 307 -3.29 9.37 24.24
N GLU A 308 -2.84 10.54 23.78
CA GLU A 308 -3.70 11.59 23.27
C GLU A 308 -3.86 11.49 21.75
N PRO A 309 -5.09 11.51 21.22
CA PRO A 309 -5.37 11.46 19.77
C PRO A 309 -4.61 12.49 18.95
N PHE A 310 -4.42 13.69 19.51
CA PHE A 310 -3.63 14.74 18.87
C PHE A 310 -2.18 14.29 18.61
N LEU A 311 -1.56 13.61 19.57
CA LEU A 311 -0.18 13.13 19.44
C LEU A 311 -0.08 11.94 18.47
N TRP A 312 -1.12 11.12 18.35
CA TRP A 312 -1.19 10.08 17.32
C TRP A 312 -1.20 10.70 15.92
N CYS A 313 -1.98 11.76 15.71
CA CYS A 313 -1.99 12.53 14.46
C CYS A 313 -0.61 13.13 14.16
N VAL A 314 0.04 13.74 15.15
CA VAL A 314 1.41 14.27 14.99
C VAL A 314 2.40 13.17 14.63
N GLY A 315 2.27 11.99 15.24
CA GLY A 315 3.10 10.82 14.92
C GLY A 315 2.93 10.35 13.49
N GLN A 316 1.70 10.26 13.00
CA GLN A 316 1.40 9.95 11.60
C GLN A 316 1.99 11.01 10.65
N ILE A 317 1.89 12.29 10.99
CA ILE A 317 2.46 13.35 10.16
C ILE A 317 3.98 13.22 10.07
N LEU A 318 4.66 13.12 11.22
CA LEU A 318 6.12 13.03 11.25
C LEU A 318 6.66 11.73 10.64
N GLY A 319 5.93 10.62 10.82
CA GLY A 319 6.25 9.33 10.24
C GLY A 319 6.18 9.33 8.72
N TRP A 320 5.10 9.86 8.16
CA TRP A 320 4.79 9.71 6.73
C TRP A 320 5.31 10.86 5.85
N LEU A 321 5.64 12.02 6.43
CA LEU A 321 6.12 13.19 5.68
C LEU A 321 7.37 12.92 4.83
N LEU A 322 8.29 12.07 5.33
CA LEU A 322 9.56 11.78 4.65
C LEU A 322 9.50 10.53 3.75
N VAL A 323 8.39 9.79 3.73
CA VAL A 323 8.23 8.60 2.88
C VAL A 323 8.36 8.96 1.38
N PRO A 324 7.72 10.03 0.86
CA PRO A 324 7.90 10.44 -0.53
C PRO A 324 9.34 10.84 -0.88
N VAL A 325 10.07 11.39 0.10
CA VAL A 325 11.51 11.76 -0.04
C VAL A 325 12.34 10.51 -0.32
N MET A 326 12.10 9.44 0.43
CA MET A 326 12.72 8.14 0.19
C MET A 326 12.32 7.60 -1.18
N SER A 327 11.02 7.53 -1.48
CA SER A 327 10.51 6.90 -2.71
C SER A 327 11.04 7.56 -3.97
N ALA A 328 11.10 8.90 -4.02
CA ALA A 328 11.62 9.63 -5.17
C ALA A 328 13.12 9.35 -5.40
N ASN A 329 13.93 9.30 -4.34
CA ASN A 329 15.35 9.01 -4.46
C ASN A 329 15.62 7.56 -4.89
N LEU A 330 14.82 6.61 -4.38
CA LEU A 330 14.87 5.22 -4.82
C LEU A 330 14.49 5.10 -6.30
N ASP A 331 13.40 5.73 -6.73
CA ASP A 331 12.92 5.68 -8.11
C ASP A 331 13.98 6.20 -9.09
N VAL A 332 14.69 7.29 -8.75
CA VAL A 332 15.81 7.78 -9.56
C VAL A 332 16.91 6.71 -9.68
N ILE A 333 17.41 6.17 -8.57
CA ILE A 333 18.48 5.14 -8.60
C ILE A 333 18.05 3.94 -9.46
N LEU A 334 16.82 3.47 -9.28
CA LEU A 334 16.31 2.33 -10.03
C LEU A 334 16.19 2.64 -11.53
N ARG A 335 15.66 3.81 -11.91
CA ARG A 335 15.45 4.16 -13.33
C ARG A 335 16.74 4.44 -14.09
N THR A 336 17.74 5.00 -13.43
CA THR A 336 19.03 5.33 -14.06
C THR A 336 19.96 4.13 -14.13
N THR A 337 19.88 3.22 -13.15
CA THR A 337 20.76 2.05 -13.09
C THR A 337 20.21 0.88 -13.92
N ILE A 338 18.87 0.71 -13.98
CA ILE A 338 18.24 -0.42 -14.68
C ILE A 338 18.01 -0.07 -16.16
N PRO A 339 18.61 -0.83 -17.10
CA PRO A 339 18.37 -0.67 -18.53
C PRO A 339 16.89 -0.75 -18.88
N ALA A 340 16.43 0.13 -19.77
CA ALA A 340 15.01 0.31 -20.09
C ALA A 340 14.34 -0.98 -20.59
N ASP A 341 15.07 -1.82 -21.33
CA ASP A 341 14.63 -3.11 -21.85
C ASP A 341 14.47 -4.20 -20.76
N MET A 342 15.05 -3.98 -19.57
CA MET A 342 14.97 -4.90 -18.43
C MET A 342 14.09 -4.41 -17.28
N GLN A 343 13.66 -3.14 -17.27
CA GLN A 343 12.91 -2.54 -16.16
C GLN A 343 11.68 -3.36 -15.75
N GLY A 344 10.84 -3.80 -16.69
CA GLY A 344 9.65 -4.60 -16.37
C GLY A 344 9.96 -5.92 -15.65
N ARG A 345 11.03 -6.60 -16.05
CA ARG A 345 11.48 -7.88 -15.46
C ARG A 345 12.07 -7.67 -14.08
N VAL A 346 12.92 -6.65 -13.95
CA VAL A 346 13.59 -6.30 -12.68
C VAL A 346 12.57 -5.79 -11.67
N TYR A 347 11.60 -4.97 -12.06
CA TYR A 347 10.53 -4.49 -11.18
C TYR A 347 9.59 -5.61 -10.70
N SER A 348 9.29 -6.59 -11.55
CA SER A 348 8.50 -7.78 -11.15
C SER A 348 9.22 -8.61 -10.08
N CYS A 349 10.52 -8.86 -10.27
CA CYS A 349 11.37 -9.55 -9.29
C CYS A 349 11.51 -8.73 -8.00
N ARG A 350 11.71 -7.40 -8.14
CA ARG A 350 11.75 -6.45 -7.02
C ARG A 350 10.47 -6.52 -6.21
N ASN A 351 9.29 -6.45 -6.81
CA ASN A 351 8.02 -6.45 -6.09
C ASN A 351 7.89 -7.71 -5.23
N THR A 352 8.29 -8.85 -5.76
CA THR A 352 8.31 -10.13 -5.01
C THR A 352 9.26 -10.05 -3.82
N LEU A 353 10.52 -9.65 -4.04
CA LEU A 353 11.55 -9.59 -3.00
C LEU A 353 11.37 -8.44 -2.01
N GLN A 354 10.66 -7.38 -2.37
CA GLN A 354 10.41 -6.24 -1.51
C GLN A 354 9.14 -6.43 -0.67
N PHE A 355 8.10 -7.04 -1.25
CA PHE A 355 6.78 -7.14 -0.61
C PHE A 355 6.53 -8.48 0.10
N PHE A 356 7.40 -9.50 -0.03
CA PHE A 356 7.20 -10.77 0.67
C PHE A 356 7.15 -10.66 2.20
N THR A 357 7.75 -9.60 2.76
CA THR A 357 7.71 -9.33 4.19
C THR A 357 6.39 -8.70 4.65
N ILE A 358 5.54 -8.19 3.75
CA ILE A 358 4.27 -7.55 4.11
C ILE A 358 3.30 -8.55 4.78
N PRO A 359 2.99 -9.72 4.19
CA PRO A 359 2.19 -10.73 4.87
C PRO A 359 2.80 -11.18 6.21
N ILE A 360 4.13 -11.28 6.27
CA ILE A 360 4.85 -11.68 7.49
C ILE A 360 4.69 -10.61 8.57
N GLY A 361 4.78 -9.33 8.22
CA GLY A 361 4.63 -8.23 9.16
C GLY A 361 3.21 -8.12 9.69
N PHE A 362 2.19 -8.25 8.83
CA PHE A 362 0.79 -8.29 9.27
C PHE A 362 0.53 -9.44 10.26
N LEU A 363 1.01 -10.66 9.94
CA LEU A 363 0.91 -11.81 10.84
C LEU A 363 1.65 -11.56 12.16
N PHE A 364 2.89 -11.07 12.08
CA PHE A 364 3.73 -10.81 13.24
C PHE A 364 3.12 -9.75 14.15
N GLY A 365 2.69 -8.61 13.61
CA GLY A 365 2.06 -7.53 14.36
C GLY A 365 0.76 -7.97 15.02
N GLY A 366 -0.16 -8.57 14.25
CA GLY A 366 -1.44 -9.04 14.78
C GLY A 366 -1.29 -10.13 15.84
N PHE A 367 -0.46 -11.15 15.58
CA PHE A 367 -0.19 -12.23 16.52
C PHE A 367 0.50 -11.72 17.80
N ALA A 368 1.50 -10.85 17.67
CA ALA A 368 2.22 -10.32 18.81
C ALA A 368 1.33 -9.46 19.71
N VAL A 369 0.34 -8.74 19.15
CA VAL A 369 -0.64 -7.99 19.97
C VAL A 369 -1.54 -8.94 20.74
N ASP A 370 -2.23 -9.83 20.03
CA ASP A 370 -3.30 -10.65 20.61
C ASP A 370 -2.78 -11.73 21.58
N GLU A 371 -1.67 -12.40 21.23
CA GLU A 371 -1.18 -13.59 21.94
C GLU A 371 -0.02 -13.30 22.90
N VAL A 372 0.65 -12.15 22.77
CA VAL A 372 1.87 -11.84 23.55
C VAL A 372 1.71 -10.55 24.35
N CYS A 373 1.52 -9.41 23.68
CA CYS A 373 1.64 -8.10 24.31
C CYS A 373 0.41 -7.75 25.16
N GLU A 374 -0.82 -8.00 24.69
CA GLU A 374 -2.03 -7.78 25.47
C GLU A 374 -2.08 -8.71 26.70
N PRO A 375 -1.86 -10.04 26.60
CA PRO A 375 -1.81 -10.91 27.77
C PRO A 375 -0.71 -10.53 28.77
N LEU A 376 0.47 -10.11 28.29
CA LEU A 376 1.58 -9.68 29.14
C LEU A 376 1.19 -8.44 29.97
N LEU A 377 0.56 -7.43 29.36
CA LEU A 377 0.16 -6.22 30.07
C LEU A 377 -1.09 -6.42 30.93
N ALA A 378 -1.97 -7.36 30.60
CA ALA A 378 -3.12 -7.69 31.43
C ALA A 378 -2.72 -8.26 32.80
N VAL A 379 -1.57 -8.96 32.88
CA VAL A 379 -1.04 -9.56 34.13
C VAL A 379 0.03 -8.67 34.78
N ALA A 380 0.50 -7.64 34.09
CA ALA A 380 1.52 -6.74 34.63
C ALA A 380 1.00 -5.95 35.85
N SER A 381 1.84 -5.80 36.87
CA SER A 381 1.50 -5.02 38.07
C SER A 381 1.10 -3.60 37.69
N PRO A 382 0.05 -3.01 38.30
CA PRO A 382 -0.37 -1.63 38.02
C PRO A 382 0.75 -0.60 38.18
N ASP A 383 1.64 -0.80 39.15
CA ASP A 383 2.81 0.05 39.42
C ASP A 383 4.09 -0.37 38.66
N GLY A 384 3.97 -1.31 37.72
CA GLY A 384 5.09 -1.81 36.91
C GLY A 384 5.59 -0.79 35.90
N ILE A 385 6.85 -0.92 35.48
CA ILE A 385 7.43 -0.01 34.48
C ILE A 385 6.71 -0.13 33.12
N LEU A 386 6.19 -1.32 32.81
CA LEU A 386 5.45 -1.60 31.58
C LEU A 386 4.10 -0.88 31.54
N THR A 387 3.33 -0.92 32.63
CA THR A 387 2.06 -0.20 32.75
C THR A 387 2.28 1.30 32.81
N ALA A 388 3.36 1.77 33.48
CA ALA A 388 3.72 3.18 33.50
C ALA A 388 3.98 3.73 32.08
N TRP A 389 4.74 2.99 31.27
CA TRP A 389 5.14 3.44 29.93
C TRP A 389 4.06 3.24 28.87
N PHE A 390 3.38 2.09 28.86
CA PHE A 390 2.45 1.71 27.78
C PHE A 390 0.96 1.84 28.18
N GLY A 391 0.70 2.10 29.45
CA GLY A 391 -0.65 2.26 30.02
C GLY A 391 -1.22 0.94 30.55
N SER A 392 -2.43 1.05 31.07
CA SER A 392 -3.26 -0.08 31.48
C SER A 392 -4.54 -0.13 30.64
N GLY A 393 -5.11 -1.33 30.51
CA GLY A 393 -6.34 -1.57 29.76
C GLY A 393 -6.11 -2.01 28.31
N LYS A 394 -7.21 -2.16 27.58
CA LYS A 394 -7.22 -2.71 26.22
C LYS A 394 -6.56 -1.73 25.24
N GLY A 395 -5.64 -2.20 24.41
CA GLY A 395 -4.83 -1.37 23.50
C GLY A 395 -3.50 -0.92 24.10
N SER A 396 -3.18 -1.29 25.35
CA SER A 396 -1.84 -1.10 25.90
C SER A 396 -0.85 -2.12 25.37
N GLY A 397 -1.27 -3.35 25.09
CA GLY A 397 -0.43 -4.35 24.44
C GLY A 397 -0.04 -3.92 23.03
N ALA A 398 -0.97 -3.31 22.30
CA ALA A 398 -0.69 -2.67 21.02
C ALA A 398 0.35 -1.53 21.15
N ALA A 399 0.33 -0.76 22.23
CA ALA A 399 1.32 0.29 22.49
C ALA A 399 2.73 -0.27 22.74
N LEU A 400 2.83 -1.36 23.51
CA LEU A 400 4.08 -2.10 23.69
C LEU A 400 4.62 -2.61 22.36
N MET A 401 3.75 -3.17 21.53
CA MET A 401 4.13 -3.66 20.20
C MET A 401 4.64 -2.52 19.30
N MET A 402 4.03 -1.34 19.33
CA MET A 402 4.57 -0.15 18.64
C MET A 402 5.98 0.21 19.15
N GLY A 403 6.24 0.12 20.46
CA GLY A 403 7.58 0.32 21.01
C GLY A 403 8.61 -0.68 20.46
N ILE A 404 8.22 -1.96 20.38
CA ILE A 404 9.04 -3.04 19.78
C ILE A 404 9.31 -2.74 18.30
N LEU A 405 8.31 -2.31 17.54
CA LEU A 405 8.45 -1.92 16.13
C LEU A 405 9.37 -0.71 15.95
N GLY A 406 9.36 0.25 16.88
CA GLY A 406 10.30 1.36 16.90
C GLY A 406 11.75 0.89 17.03
N ILE A 407 12.01 -0.06 17.94
CA ILE A 407 13.34 -0.66 18.10
C ILE A 407 13.74 -1.46 16.84
N MET A 408 12.82 -2.28 16.32
CA MET A 408 13.06 -3.11 15.15
C MET A 408 13.34 -2.27 13.90
N GLY A 409 12.54 -1.24 13.64
CA GLY A 409 12.73 -0.31 12.52
C GLY A 409 14.04 0.45 12.61
N THR A 410 14.39 0.91 13.82
CA THR A 410 15.70 1.53 14.10
C THR A 410 16.84 0.57 13.80
N ALA A 411 16.76 -0.68 14.26
CA ALA A 411 17.78 -1.70 14.05
C ALA A 411 17.95 -2.04 12.57
N VAL A 412 16.86 -2.20 11.82
CA VAL A 412 16.88 -2.43 10.35
C VAL A 412 17.58 -1.27 9.66
N CYS A 413 17.19 -0.02 9.97
CA CYS A 413 17.77 1.16 9.33
C CYS A 413 19.25 1.36 9.67
N LEU A 414 19.67 1.11 10.91
CA LEU A 414 21.08 1.20 11.30
C LEU A 414 21.92 0.06 10.71
N GLY A 415 21.39 -1.17 10.71
CA GLY A 415 22.05 -2.35 10.15
C GLY A 415 22.29 -2.21 8.64
N PHE A 416 21.23 -1.95 7.88
CA PHE A 416 21.36 -1.70 6.44
C PHE A 416 22.08 -0.40 6.14
N GLY A 417 21.91 0.64 6.97
CA GLY A 417 22.63 1.90 6.82
C GLY A 417 24.15 1.72 6.87
N ARG A 418 24.67 0.81 7.71
CA ARG A 418 26.10 0.45 7.72
C ARG A 418 26.56 -0.21 6.43
N ILE A 419 25.75 -1.11 5.88
CA ILE A 419 26.04 -1.80 4.61
C ILE A 419 25.99 -0.81 3.43
N LEU A 420 24.93 0.01 3.38
CA LEU A 420 24.66 0.97 2.32
C LEU A 420 25.69 2.11 2.27
N ARG A 421 26.34 2.45 3.39
CA ARG A 421 27.48 3.40 3.40
C ARG A 421 28.67 2.94 2.57
N GLY A 422 28.82 1.63 2.34
CA GLY A 422 29.87 1.08 1.49
C GLY A 422 29.64 1.28 -0.01
N TYR A 423 28.46 1.75 -0.41
CA TYR A 423 28.12 1.97 -1.81
C TYR A 423 28.13 3.46 -2.16
N THR A 424 28.62 3.76 -3.36
CA THR A 424 28.54 5.09 -3.98
C THR A 424 27.64 5.01 -5.20
N TYR A 425 26.75 6.00 -5.34
CA TYR A 425 25.94 6.21 -6.54
C TYR A 425 26.41 7.52 -7.18
N VAL A 426 26.83 7.45 -8.43
CA VAL A 426 27.18 8.61 -9.25
C VAL A 426 26.12 8.71 -10.34
N GLU A 427 25.44 9.86 -10.39
CA GLU A 427 24.44 10.14 -11.41
C GLU A 427 25.20 10.36 -12.73
N SER A 428 25.03 9.44 -13.68
CA SER A 428 25.73 9.42 -14.98
C SER A 428 25.20 10.46 -15.96
#